data_AF-A0AAU4ZJP6-F1
#
_entry.id   AF-A0AAU4ZJP6-F1
#
_cell.length_a   1.000
_cell.length_b   1.000
_cell.length_c   1.000
_cell.angle_alpha   90.00
_cell.angle_beta   90.00
_cell.angle_gamma   90.00
#
_symmetry.space_group_name_H-M   'P 1'
#
loop_
_entity.id
_entity.type
_entity.pdbx_description
1 polymer ?
#
loop_
_entity_poly.entity_id
_entity_poly.type
_entity_poly.pdbx_seq_one_letter_code
_entity_poly.pdbx_strand_id
1 'polypeptide(L)'
;MSLDGLQQQAMRVHDLYDQLNRRERGRVWTREELMLGFMGDVGDLAKLVMAEEGARDMPGGRVALEHELADCLWSVLILARRFDVDLETAFRRTMTELEAAINIRLAGDEDPS
;
A
#
# COMPACT_ATOMS: atom_id res chain seq x y z
N MET A 1 -10.74 -10.61 8.62
CA MET A 1 -11.22 -9.39 7.93
C MET A 1 -10.95 -9.58 6.45
N SER A 2 -11.94 -9.37 5.58
CA SER A 2 -11.75 -9.47 4.12
C SER A 2 -11.10 -8.19 3.57
N LEU A 3 -10.55 -8.26 2.36
CA LEU A 3 -10.05 -7.06 1.66
C LEU A 3 -11.16 -6.03 1.49
N ASP A 4 -12.38 -6.48 1.18
CA ASP A 4 -13.58 -5.63 1.13
C ASP A 4 -13.83 -4.90 2.47
N GLY A 5 -13.71 -5.60 3.61
CA GLY A 5 -13.85 -4.98 4.93
C GLY A 5 -12.81 -3.89 5.20
N LEU A 6 -11.55 -4.13 4.80
CA LEU A 6 -10.48 -3.13 4.87
C LEU A 6 -10.77 -1.93 3.95
N GLN A 7 -11.19 -2.19 2.72
CA GLN A 7 -11.51 -1.14 1.74
C GLN A 7 -12.67 -0.27 2.23
N GLN A 8 -13.72 -0.85 2.81
CA GLN A 8 -14.83 -0.11 3.39
C GLN A 8 -14.38 0.78 4.55
N GLN A 9 -13.49 0.28 5.43
CA GLN A 9 -12.92 1.09 6.51
C GLN A 9 -12.05 2.23 5.97
N ALA A 10 -11.19 1.95 5.00
CA ALA A 10 -10.35 2.95 4.35
C ALA A 10 -11.20 4.07 3.73
N MET A 11 -12.27 3.70 3.02
CA MET A 11 -13.20 4.65 2.40
C MET A 11 -13.91 5.54 3.42
N ARG A 12 -14.34 4.99 4.57
CA ARG A 12 -14.93 5.81 5.64
C ARG A 12 -13.94 6.88 6.13
N VAL A 13 -12.67 6.54 6.28
CA VAL A 13 -11.63 7.49 6.69
C VAL A 13 -11.34 8.52 5.59
N HIS A 14 -11.26 8.08 4.34
CA HIS A 14 -11.13 8.97 3.19
C HIS A 14 -12.26 10.00 3.12
N ASP A 15 -13.51 9.57 3.32
CA ASP A 15 -14.68 10.47 3.30
C ASP A 15 -14.64 11.51 4.44
N LEU A 16 -14.03 11.17 5.58
CA LEU A 16 -13.76 12.14 6.66
C LEU A 16 -12.68 13.14 6.25
N TYR A 17 -11.60 12.69 5.61
CA TYR A 17 -10.58 13.60 5.07
C TYR A 17 -11.14 14.51 3.98
N ASP A 18 -12.02 14.02 3.11
CA ASP A 18 -12.69 14.84 2.09
C ASP A 18 -13.55 15.92 2.73
N GLN A 19 -14.30 15.59 3.79
CA GLN A 19 -15.07 16.58 4.56
C GLN A 19 -14.17 17.62 5.21
N LEU A 20 -13.05 17.19 5.81
CA LEU A 20 -12.08 18.08 6.44
C LEU A 20 -11.44 19.01 5.40
N ASN A 21 -10.99 18.47 4.28
CA ASN A 21 -10.39 19.22 3.18
C ASN A 21 -11.37 20.24 2.58
N ARG A 22 -12.64 19.87 2.39
CA ARG A 22 -13.67 20.84 1.96
C ARG A 22 -13.85 21.98 2.96
N ARG A 23 -13.84 21.69 4.26
CA ARG A 23 -14.00 22.70 5.32
C ARG A 23 -12.80 23.65 5.40
N GLU A 24 -11.59 23.12 5.33
CA GLU A 24 -10.36 23.90 5.55
C GLU A 24 -9.83 24.56 4.28
N ARG A 25 -9.96 23.89 3.13
CA ARG A 25 -9.32 24.27 1.85
C ARG A 25 -10.33 24.60 0.74
N GLY A 26 -11.62 24.40 0.99
CA GLY A 26 -12.68 24.63 0.00
C GLY A 26 -12.75 23.60 -1.14
N ARG A 27 -11.90 22.56 -1.12
CA ARG A 27 -11.84 21.50 -2.14
C ARG A 27 -11.37 20.18 -1.54
N VAL A 28 -11.58 19.08 -2.26
CA VAL A 28 -11.01 17.76 -1.94
C VAL A 28 -9.69 17.54 -2.67
N TRP A 29 -8.96 16.50 -2.29
CA TRP A 29 -7.77 16.08 -3.02
C TRP A 29 -8.14 15.44 -4.37
N THR A 30 -7.33 15.71 -5.39
CA THR A 30 -7.39 15.00 -6.67
C THR A 30 -6.74 13.62 -6.57
N ARG A 31 -6.87 12.80 -7.62
CA ARG A 31 -6.24 11.47 -7.65
C ARG A 31 -4.71 11.57 -7.67
N GLU A 32 -4.19 12.59 -8.35
CA GLU A 32 -2.76 12.90 -8.42
C GLU A 32 -2.23 13.34 -7.05
N GLU A 33 -2.99 14.15 -6.31
CA GLU A 33 -2.64 14.55 -4.95
C GLU A 33 -2.66 13.36 -3.97
N LEU A 34 -3.63 12.45 -4.10
CA LEU A 34 -3.64 11.19 -3.35
C LEU A 34 -2.39 10.34 -3.64
N MET A 35 -2.01 10.21 -4.92
CA MET A 35 -0.78 9.49 -5.30
C MET A 35 0.50 10.18 -4.77
N LEU A 36 0.53 11.52 -4.76
CA LEU A 36 1.64 12.27 -4.16
C LEU A 36 1.72 12.08 -2.65
N GLY A 37 0.57 12.07 -1.96
CA GLY A 37 0.50 11.74 -0.53
C GLY A 37 1.06 10.34 -0.26
N PHE A 38 0.63 9.34 -1.04
CA PHE A 38 1.13 7.97 -0.95
C PHE A 38 2.66 7.88 -1.11
N MET A 39 3.25 8.66 -2.03
CA MET A 39 4.71 8.69 -2.17
C MET A 39 5.42 9.19 -0.89
N GLY A 40 4.78 10.08 -0.13
CA GLY A 40 5.22 10.48 1.20
C GLY A 40 5.28 9.30 2.15
N ASP A 41 4.16 8.58 2.28
CA ASP A 41 4.03 7.39 3.12
C ASP A 41 5.06 6.30 2.75
N VAL A 42 5.28 6.05 1.44
CA VAL A 42 6.33 5.11 0.98
C VAL A 42 7.72 5.59 1.43
N GLY A 43 7.98 6.89 1.37
CA GLY A 43 9.22 7.48 1.84
C GLY A 43 9.42 7.27 3.33
N ASP A 44 8.38 7.45 4.15
CA ASP A 44 8.45 7.26 5.60
C ASP A 44 8.56 5.78 5.98
N LEU A 45 7.83 4.89 5.29
CA LEU A 45 8.00 3.44 5.41
C LEU A 45 9.45 3.01 5.12
N ALA A 46 10.05 3.51 4.03
CA ALA A 46 11.43 3.18 3.67
C ALA A 46 12.43 3.58 4.78
N LYS A 47 12.23 4.76 5.39
CA LYS A 47 13.06 5.22 6.51
C LYS A 47 12.94 4.30 7.73
N LEU A 48 11.75 3.78 8.02
CA LEU A 48 11.53 2.89 9.16
C LEU A 48 12.04 1.48 8.92
N VAL A 49 11.91 0.94 7.70
CA VAL A 49 12.52 -0.34 7.34
C VAL A 49 14.03 -0.28 7.51
N MET A 50 14.69 0.78 7.03
CA MET A 50 16.12 0.97 7.25
C MET A 50 16.49 1.04 8.74
N ALA A 51 15.60 1.58 9.59
CA ALA A 51 15.83 1.66 11.02
C ALA A 51 15.67 0.30 11.72
N GLU A 52 14.64 -0.48 11.34
CA GLU A 52 14.44 -1.85 11.84
C GLU A 52 15.63 -2.76 11.50
N GLU A 53 16.22 -2.58 10.32
CA GLU A 53 17.42 -3.31 9.87
C GLU A 53 18.75 -2.75 10.45
N GLY A 54 18.69 -1.75 11.33
CA GLY A 54 19.86 -1.18 12.01
C GLY A 54 20.77 -0.32 11.12
N ALA A 55 20.33 0.06 9.92
CA ALA A 55 21.08 0.93 9.02
C ALA A 55 21.02 2.43 9.43
N ARG A 56 20.12 2.78 10.35
CA ARG A 56 19.93 4.13 10.90
C ARG A 56 19.18 4.09 12.23
N ASP A 57 19.33 5.14 13.03
CA ASP A 57 18.47 5.35 14.19
C ASP A 57 17.22 6.16 13.82
N MET A 58 16.06 5.71 14.28
CA MET A 58 14.79 6.43 14.20
C MET A 58 13.95 6.25 15.46
N PRO A 59 13.25 7.30 15.93
CA PRO A 59 12.28 7.16 17.00
C PRO A 59 11.04 6.35 16.53
N GLY A 60 10.33 5.75 17.48
CA GLY A 60 9.06 5.06 17.25
C GLY A 60 9.17 3.54 17.07
N GLY A 61 10.32 3.04 16.60
CA GLY A 61 10.61 1.61 16.49
C GLY A 61 9.53 0.83 15.73
N ARG A 62 9.31 -0.42 16.15
CA ARG A 62 8.38 -1.36 15.51
C ARG A 62 6.95 -0.82 15.33
N VAL A 63 6.46 -0.06 16.30
CA VAL A 63 5.09 0.50 16.25
C VAL A 63 4.95 1.52 15.12
N ALA A 64 5.98 2.33 14.88
CA ALA A 64 5.97 3.25 13.75
C ALA A 64 5.99 2.48 12.41
N LEU A 65 6.76 1.39 12.33
CA LEU A 65 6.81 0.56 11.12
C LEU A 65 5.45 -0.06 10.79
N GLU A 66 4.73 -0.56 11.81
CA GLU A 66 3.37 -1.07 11.66
C GLU A 66 2.40 0.02 11.17
N HIS A 67 2.57 1.25 11.65
CA HIS A 67 1.77 2.41 11.22
C HIS A 67 1.97 2.71 9.73
N GLU A 68 3.23 2.86 9.28
CA GLU A 68 3.51 3.22 7.88
C GLU A 68 3.13 2.10 6.89
N LEU A 69 3.20 0.84 7.32
CA LEU A 69 2.66 -0.29 6.55
C LEU A 69 1.14 -0.17 6.38
N ALA A 70 0.43 0.23 7.45
CA ALA A 70 -1.01 0.44 7.40
C ALA A 70 -1.39 1.65 6.54
N ASP A 71 -0.63 2.74 6.60
CA ASP A 71 -0.86 3.95 5.80
C ASP A 71 -0.60 3.70 4.31
N CYS A 72 0.49 3.00 3.98
CA CYS A 72 0.74 2.55 2.61
C CYS A 72 -0.40 1.66 2.09
N LEU A 73 -0.90 0.73 2.90
CA LEU A 73 -2.03 -0.11 2.52
C LEU A 73 -3.31 0.71 2.34
N TRP A 74 -3.59 1.67 3.21
CA TRP A 74 -4.73 2.58 3.08
C TRP A 74 -4.67 3.32 1.74
N SER A 75 -3.52 3.91 1.40
CA SER A 75 -3.29 4.62 0.15
C SER A 75 -3.55 3.73 -1.08
N VAL A 76 -3.08 2.47 -1.08
CA VAL A 76 -3.35 1.50 -2.16
C VAL A 76 -4.85 1.18 -2.26
N LEU A 77 -5.53 0.95 -1.15
CA LEU A 77 -6.97 0.66 -1.12
C LEU A 77 -7.80 1.82 -1.69
N ILE A 78 -7.45 3.05 -1.32
CA ILE A 78 -8.12 4.25 -1.84
C ILE A 78 -7.87 4.38 -3.34
N LEU A 79 -6.62 4.27 -3.81
CA LEU A 79 -6.30 4.37 -5.22
C LEU A 79 -7.05 3.31 -6.04
N ALA A 80 -7.04 2.05 -5.59
CA ALA A 80 -7.80 0.98 -6.23
C ALA A 80 -9.29 1.35 -6.36
N ARG A 81 -9.92 1.83 -5.29
CA ARG A 81 -11.33 2.25 -5.33
C ARG A 81 -11.57 3.44 -6.27
N ARG A 82 -10.66 4.41 -6.31
CA ARG A 82 -10.78 5.64 -7.12
C ARG A 82 -10.53 5.41 -8.61
N PHE A 83 -9.82 4.34 -8.96
CA PHE A 83 -9.60 3.88 -10.33
C PHE A 83 -10.51 2.70 -10.73
N ASP A 84 -11.49 2.35 -9.89
CA ASP A 84 -12.43 1.23 -10.11
C ASP A 84 -11.72 -0.11 -10.41
N VAL A 85 -10.60 -0.35 -9.71
CA VAL A 85 -9.83 -1.58 -9.78
C VAL A 85 -10.34 -2.56 -8.71
N ASP A 86 -10.74 -3.75 -9.14
CA ASP A 86 -10.92 -4.90 -8.24
C ASP A 86 -9.54 -5.40 -7.80
N LEU A 87 -9.07 -4.85 -6.67
CA LEU A 87 -7.74 -5.14 -6.14
C LEU A 87 -7.59 -6.62 -5.73
N GLU A 88 -8.64 -7.26 -5.23
CA GLU A 88 -8.56 -8.66 -4.80
C GLU A 88 -8.32 -9.57 -6.01
N THR A 89 -9.13 -9.42 -7.05
CA THR A 89 -8.99 -10.19 -8.28
C THR A 89 -7.66 -9.88 -8.97
N ALA A 90 -7.27 -8.61 -9.06
CA ALA A 90 -6.00 -8.19 -9.67
C ALA A 90 -4.80 -8.81 -8.93
N PHE A 91 -4.78 -8.74 -7.60
CA PHE A 91 -3.71 -9.30 -6.78
C PHE A 91 -3.59 -10.82 -6.97
N ARG A 92 -4.71 -11.56 -6.86
CA ARG A 92 -4.73 -13.03 -7.03
C ARG A 92 -4.20 -13.45 -8.39
N ARG A 93 -4.65 -12.78 -9.46
CA ARG A 93 -4.18 -13.04 -10.83
C ARG A 93 -2.67 -12.83 -10.92
N THR A 94 -2.18 -11.67 -10.49
CA THR A 94 -0.75 -11.33 -10.59
C THR A 94 0.13 -12.28 -9.76
N MET A 95 -0.29 -12.67 -8.54
CA MET A 95 0.48 -13.64 -7.75
C MET A 95 0.51 -15.02 -8.40
N THR A 96 -0.61 -15.48 -8.97
CA THR A 96 -0.67 -16.77 -9.69
C THR A 96 0.28 -16.78 -10.90
N GLU A 97 0.29 -15.69 -11.67
CA GLU A 97 1.20 -15.52 -12.82
C GLU A 97 2.67 -15.49 -12.38
N LEU A 98 2.99 -14.78 -11.29
CA LEU A 98 4.34 -14.72 -10.72
C LEU A 98 4.81 -16.08 -10.21
N GLU A 99 3.97 -16.79 -9.46
CA GLU A 99 4.27 -18.13 -8.96
C GLU A 99 4.57 -19.11 -10.10
N ALA A 100 3.75 -19.11 -11.15
CA ALA A 100 3.98 -19.94 -12.33
C ALA A 100 5.31 -19.60 -13.01
N ALA A 101 5.61 -18.30 -13.21
CA ALA A 101 6.85 -17.85 -13.83
C ALA A 101 8.10 -18.24 -13.01
N ILE A 102 8.03 -18.11 -11.68
CA ILE A 102 9.12 -18.48 -10.76
C ILE A 102 9.33 -19.99 -10.80
N ASN A 103 8.27 -20.80 -10.73
CA ASN A 103 8.39 -22.25 -10.73
C ASN A 103 8.98 -22.80 -12.03
N ILE A 104 8.64 -22.21 -13.18
CA ILE A 104 9.27 -22.56 -14.46
C ILE A 104 10.79 -22.32 -14.42
N ARG A 105 11.21 -21.19 -13.84
CA ARG A 105 12.62 -20.84 -13.74
C ARG A 105 13.37 -21.76 -12.78
N LEU A 106 12.80 -22.05 -11.61
CA LEU A 106 13.38 -22.99 -10.65
C LEU A 106 13.55 -24.39 -11.23
N ALA A 107 12.56 -24.88 -11.98
CA ALA A 107 12.65 -26.18 -12.66
C ALA A 107 13.66 -26.21 -13.81
N GLY A 108 13.92 -25.06 -14.45
CA GLY A 108 14.95 -24.93 -15.48
C GLY A 108 16.38 -24.84 -14.96
N ASP A 109 16.56 -24.48 -13.69
CA ASP A 109 17.87 -24.42 -13.02
C ASP A 109 18.29 -25.79 -12.42
N GLU A 110 17.41 -26.81 -12.44
CA GLU A 110 17.64 -28.18 -11.95
C GLU A 110 18.12 -29.18 -13.05
N ASP A 111 18.77 -28.72 -14.12
CA ASP A 111 19.37 -29.63 -15.12
C ASP A 111 20.62 -30.33 -14.54
N PRO A 112 20.64 -31.67 -14.41
CA PRO A 112 21.72 -32.37 -13.73
C PRO A 112 22.95 -32.45 -14.63
N SER A 113 24.07 -31.88 -14.16
CA SER A 113 25.42 -32.21 -14.66
C SER A 113 25.76 -33.68 -14.38
#